data_AF-A0AA45JKV8-F1
#
_entry.id   AF-A0AA45JKV8-F1
#
_cell.length_a   1.000
_cell.length_b   1.000
_cell.length_c   1.000
_cell.angle_alpha   90.00
_cell.angle_beta   90.00
_cell.angle_gamma   90.00
#
_symmetry.space_group_name_H-M   'P 1'
#
loop_
_entity.id
_entity.type
_entity.pdbx_description
1 polymer ?
#
loop_
_entity_poly.entity_id
_entity_poly.type
_entity_poly.pdbx_seq_one_letter_code
_entity_poly.pdbx_strand_id
1 'polypeptide(L)'
;MGTEHVSTDEVRVGDIIASPETGKLWLRVEQIERLPASRKDGELDEWWTGFRYLGTFVEDDGSDSNVDPALPPSFPFRDDMKVTRRTP
;
A
#
# COMPACT_ATOMS: atom_id res chain seq x y z
N MET A 1 5.21 -19.63 -0.29
CA MET A 1 4.72 -18.30 -0.71
C MET A 1 5.93 -17.41 -0.90
N GLY A 2 6.12 -16.90 -2.12
CA GLY A 2 7.19 -15.97 -2.43
C GLY A 2 6.75 -14.53 -2.27
N THR A 3 7.68 -13.60 -2.44
CA THR A 3 7.38 -12.18 -2.59
C THR A 3 8.01 -11.66 -3.87
N GLU A 4 7.36 -10.72 -4.52
CA GLU A 4 7.85 -10.04 -5.72
C GLU A 4 7.68 -8.53 -5.59
N HIS A 5 8.50 -7.77 -6.32
CA HIS A 5 8.38 -6.32 -6.41
C HIS A 5 7.69 -5.94 -7.72
N VAL A 6 6.49 -5.40 -7.64
CA VAL A 6 5.68 -4.98 -8.78
C VAL A 6 5.48 -3.47 -8.78
N SER A 7 5.19 -2.89 -9.93
CA SER A 7 4.78 -1.48 -10.00
C SER A 7 3.43 -1.28 -9.34
N THR A 8 3.14 -0.06 -8.88
CA THR A 8 1.82 0.26 -8.29
C THR A 8 0.65 0.02 -9.27
N ASP A 9 0.84 0.24 -10.57
CA ASP A 9 -0.22 0.02 -11.56
C ASP A 9 -0.54 -1.48 -11.80
N GLU A 10 0.37 -2.37 -11.42
CA GLU A 10 0.24 -3.83 -11.58
C GLU A 10 -0.53 -4.48 -10.42
N VAL A 11 -0.68 -3.77 -9.30
CA VAL A 11 -1.44 -4.27 -8.13
C VAL A 11 -2.92 -4.38 -8.50
N ARG A 12 -3.54 -5.50 -8.12
CA ARG A 12 -4.96 -5.79 -8.34
C ARG A 12 -5.68 -6.04 -7.03
N VAL A 13 -7.00 -5.86 -7.06
CA VAL A 13 -7.88 -6.28 -5.97
C VAL A 13 -7.72 -7.79 -5.77
N GLY A 14 -7.49 -8.20 -4.52
CA GLY A 14 -7.17 -9.56 -4.12
C GLY A 14 -5.68 -9.79 -3.82
N ASP A 15 -4.79 -8.93 -4.32
CA ASP A 15 -3.35 -9.02 -4.02
C ASP A 15 -3.07 -8.73 -2.54
N ILE A 16 -2.01 -9.33 -2.01
CA ILE A 16 -1.53 -9.05 -0.66
C ILE A 16 -0.21 -8.29 -0.78
N ILE A 17 -0.20 -7.04 -0.32
CA ILE A 17 0.93 -6.12 -0.47
C ILE A 17 1.51 -5.71 0.88
N ALA A 18 2.81 -5.44 0.94
CA ALA A 18 3.46 -4.98 2.17
C ALA A 18 3.28 -3.47 2.37
N SER A 19 3.36 -3.00 3.62
CA SER A 19 3.34 -1.58 3.97
C SER A 19 4.57 -0.85 3.38
N PRO A 20 4.40 0.39 2.88
CA PRO A 20 5.52 1.19 2.40
C PRO A 20 6.47 1.64 3.52
N GLU A 21 5.95 1.86 4.72
CA GLU A 21 6.72 2.42 5.85
C GLU A 21 7.57 1.37 6.59
N THR A 22 7.06 0.14 6.72
CA THR A 22 7.67 -0.87 7.58
C THR A 22 7.98 -2.19 6.88
N GLY A 23 7.30 -2.52 5.77
CA GLY A 23 7.39 -3.84 5.11
C GLY A 23 6.95 -5.02 5.99
N LYS A 24 6.49 -4.75 7.22
CA LYS A 24 6.13 -5.74 8.25
C LYS A 24 4.63 -6.02 8.27
N LEU A 25 3.82 -5.10 7.76
CA LEU A 25 2.38 -5.26 7.68
C LEU A 25 2.01 -5.65 6.27
N TRP A 26 1.14 -6.63 6.14
CA TRP A 26 0.58 -7.05 4.87
C TRP A 26 -0.88 -6.61 4.80
N LEU A 27 -1.29 -6.05 3.67
CA LEU A 27 -2.64 -5.61 3.40
C LEU A 27 -3.16 -6.41 2.21
N ARG A 28 -4.30 -7.07 2.40
CA ARG A 28 -5.06 -7.61 1.29
C ARG A 28 -5.82 -6.45 0.64
N VAL A 29 -5.51 -6.18 -0.62
CA VAL A 29 -6.11 -5.10 -1.39
C VAL A 29 -7.56 -5.47 -1.71
N GLU A 30 -8.50 -4.66 -1.24
CA GLU A 30 -9.93 -4.79 -1.53
C GLU A 30 -10.41 -3.65 -2.43
N GLN A 31 -9.75 -2.49 -2.33
CA GLN A 31 -10.04 -1.31 -3.12
C GLN A 31 -8.74 -0.59 -3.50
N ILE A 32 -8.73 0.00 -4.69
CA ILE A 32 -7.63 0.81 -5.22
C ILE A 32 -8.20 2.18 -5.58
N GLU A 33 -7.71 3.22 -4.94
CA GLU A 33 -8.06 4.60 -5.27
C GLU A 33 -6.86 5.30 -5.90
N ARG A 34 -7.07 5.95 -7.05
CA ARG A 34 -6.05 6.79 -7.65
C ARG A 34 -6.09 8.17 -6.99
N LEU A 35 -5.01 8.54 -6.33
CA LEU A 35 -4.88 9.87 -5.74
C LEU A 35 -4.52 10.86 -6.85
N PRO A 36 -5.26 11.99 -6.97
CA PRO A 36 -4.88 13.05 -7.88
C PRO A 36 -3.49 13.57 -7.50
N ALA A 37 -2.74 14.03 -8.50
CA ALA A 37 -1.40 14.52 -8.29
C ALA A 37 -1.39 15.59 -7.20
N SER A 38 -0.76 15.28 -6.06
CA SER A 38 -0.83 16.10 -4.85
C SER A 38 0.55 16.67 -4.55
N ARG A 39 0.61 17.99 -4.39
CA ARG A 39 1.80 18.74 -4.00
C ARG A 39 2.15 18.39 -2.55
N LYS A 40 3.37 17.91 -2.28
CA LYS A 40 3.89 17.86 -0.91
C LYS A 40 4.41 19.25 -0.54
N ASP A 41 4.02 19.74 0.63
CA ASP A 41 4.47 21.01 1.18
C ASP A 41 5.99 20.97 1.47
N GLY A 42 6.73 21.95 0.97
CA GLY A 42 8.14 22.21 1.32
C GLY A 42 9.19 21.68 0.33
N GLU A 43 9.73 22.61 -0.47
CA GLU A 43 11.04 22.59 -1.18
C GLU A 43 11.20 21.99 -2.58
N LEU A 44 10.31 21.15 -3.11
CA LEU A 44 10.37 20.76 -4.54
C LEU A 44 8.97 20.70 -5.14
N ASP A 45 8.74 21.38 -6.27
CA ASP A 45 7.50 21.35 -7.07
C ASP A 45 7.33 19.98 -7.77
N GLU A 46 7.32 18.89 -7.01
CA GLU A 46 7.13 17.54 -7.53
C GLU A 46 5.66 17.12 -7.37
N TRP A 47 4.95 17.14 -8.51
CA TRP A 47 3.61 16.60 -8.64
C TRP A 47 3.73 15.12 -8.92
N TRP A 48 3.32 14.27 -7.98
CA TRP A 48 3.32 12.81 -8.16
C TRP A 48 1.90 12.28 -8.11
N THR A 49 1.57 11.35 -9.00
CA THR A 49 0.30 10.63 -8.96
C THR A 49 0.44 9.50 -7.95
N GLY A 50 -0.62 9.21 -7.20
CA GLY A 50 -0.57 8.15 -6.19
C GLY A 50 -1.61 7.07 -6.39
N PHE A 51 -1.39 5.94 -5.74
CA PHE A 51 -2.37 4.91 -5.48
C PHE A 51 -2.56 4.75 -3.98
N ARG A 52 -3.80 4.70 -3.54
CA ARG A 52 -4.18 4.34 -2.18
C ARG A 52 -4.85 2.98 -2.21
N TYR A 53 -4.22 1.99 -1.60
CA TYR A 53 -4.80 0.66 -1.44
C TYR A 53 -5.55 0.62 -0.12
N LEU A 54 -6.79 0.15 -0.13
CA LEU A 54 -7.57 -0.10 1.07
C LEU A 54 -7.94 -1.58 1.14
N GLY A 55 -8.07 -2.08 2.35
CA GLY A 55 -8.58 -3.42 2.59
C GLY A 55 -8.32 -3.87 4.01
N THR A 56 -7.96 -5.13 4.17
CA THR A 56 -7.82 -5.75 5.50
C THR A 56 -6.38 -6.17 5.73
N PHE A 57 -5.85 -5.93 6.93
CA PHE A 57 -4.53 -6.45 7.29
C PHE A 57 -4.54 -7.97 7.32
N VAL A 58 -3.52 -8.55 6.71
CA VAL A 58 -3.21 -9.98 6.81
C VAL A 58 -2.05 -10.05 7.78
N GLU A 59 -2.31 -10.34 9.06
CA GLU A 59 -1.24 -10.54 10.03
C GLU A 59 -0.32 -11.67 9.57
N ASP A 60 0.98 -11.42 9.55
CA ASP A 60 1.98 -12.47 9.39
C ASP A 60 3.10 -12.19 10.39
N ASP A 61 3.15 -13.08 11.39
CA ASP A 61 4.16 -13.20 12.45
C ASP A 61 4.22 -12.05 13.49
N GLY A 62 3.21 -12.02 14.38
CA GLY A 62 3.41 -11.58 15.76
C GLY A 62 3.47 -10.08 16.07
N SER A 63 3.01 -9.19 15.17
CA SER A 63 2.84 -7.78 15.51
C SER A 63 1.42 -7.46 15.95
N ASP A 64 1.29 -7.25 17.27
CA ASP A 64 0.15 -6.64 17.98
C ASP A 64 -0.17 -5.27 17.37
N SER A 65 -0.86 -5.29 16.23
CA SER A 65 -1.19 -4.09 15.48
C SER A 65 -2.55 -3.64 15.97
N ASN A 66 -2.54 -2.76 16.96
CA ASN A 66 -3.71 -2.06 17.46
C ASN A 66 -4.26 -1.12 16.39
N VAL A 67 -4.93 -1.70 15.39
CA VAL A 67 -5.54 -1.00 14.26
C VAL A 67 -6.92 -0.56 14.67
N ASP A 68 -7.14 0.76 14.64
CA ASP A 68 -8.43 1.35 14.98
C ASP A 68 -9.51 0.80 14.04
N PRO A 69 -10.55 0.11 14.54
CA PRO A 69 -11.54 -0.55 13.70
C PRO A 69 -12.48 0.43 12.99
N ALA A 70 -12.40 1.74 13.25
CA ALA A 70 -13.33 2.71 12.68
C ALA A 70 -13.01 3.07 11.22
N LEU A 71 -11.79 2.83 10.73
CA LEU A 71 -11.40 3.10 9.35
C LEU A 71 -10.65 1.92 8.74
N PRO A 72 -10.97 1.52 7.49
CA PRO A 72 -10.19 0.50 6.82
C PRO A 72 -8.74 1.00 6.67
N PRO A 73 -7.75 0.15 6.97
CA PRO A 73 -6.36 0.52 6.78
C PRO A 73 -6.09 0.82 5.32
N SER A 74 -5.21 1.80 5.10
CA SER A 74 -4.87 2.22 3.76
C SER A 74 -3.38 2.47 3.62
N PHE A 75 -2.80 1.99 2.52
CA PHE A 75 -1.42 2.26 2.14
C PHE A 75 -1.36 3.18 0.93
N PRO A 76 -0.89 4.42 1.08
CA PRO A 76 -0.58 5.28 -0.05
C PRO A 76 0.80 4.94 -0.63
N PHE A 77 0.86 4.84 -1.95
CA PHE A 77 2.09 4.71 -2.72
C PHE A 77 2.12 5.75 -3.83
N ARG A 78 3.31 6.24 -4.17
CA ARG A 78 3.52 7.03 -5.39
C ARG A 78 3.50 6.11 -6.61
N ASP A 79 3.12 6.61 -7.76
CA ASP A 79 3.07 5.80 -8.99
C ASP A 79 4.45 5.27 -9.41
N ASP A 80 5.51 6.03 -9.11
CA ASP A 80 6.91 5.65 -9.36
C ASP A 80 7.48 4.59 -8.39
N MET A 81 6.75 4.25 -7.33
CA MET A 81 7.21 3.29 -6.33
C MET A 81 6.92 1.84 -6.75
N LYS A 82 7.73 0.94 -6.20
CA LYS A 82 7.46 -0.50 -6.25
C LYS A 82 6.79 -0.96 -4.96
N VAL A 83 5.86 -1.88 -5.13
CA VAL A 83 5.11 -2.55 -4.07
C VAL A 83 5.60 -3.97 -3.94
N THR A 84 5.86 -4.42 -2.71
CA THR A 84 6.14 -5.84 -2.46
C THR A 84 4.82 -6.60 -2.36
N ARG A 85 4.57 -7.53 -3.28
CA ARG A 85 3.37 -8.38 -3.33
C ARG A 85 3.71 -9.83 -2.95
N ARG A 86 2.82 -10.52 -2.22
CA ARG A 86 2.91 -11.97 -2.03
C ARG A 86 2.46 -12.72 -3.27
N THR A 87 3.23 -13.70 -3.68
CA THR A 87 2.82 -14.68 -4.69
C THR A 87 2.22 -15.91 -4.02
N PRO A 88 1.17 -16.51 -4.62
CA PRO A 88 0.63 -17.79 -4.18
C PRO A 88 1.71 -18.89 -4.15
#